data_AF-A0A4R6NWC1-F1
#
_entry.id   AF-A0A4R6NWC1-F1
#
_cell.length_a   1.000
_cell.length_b   1.000
_cell.length_c   1.000
_cell.angle_alpha   90.00
_cell.angle_beta   90.00
_cell.angle_gamma   90.00
#
_symmetry.space_group_name_H-M   'P 1'
#
loop_
_entity.id
_entity.type
_entity.pdbx_description
1 polymer ?
#
loop_
_entity_poly.entity_id
_entity_poly.type
_entity_poly.pdbx_seq_one_letter_code
_entity_poly.pdbx_strand_id
1 'polypeptide(L)'
;MTESAWFNSQSLLIFGQWLAAAFVLLIIVALVSIGVMYVVDKIQVRHTIRRNYPVVGRFRYIFERMGEFMRQYFFAMDREEMPFNRAQRSWVYRAAKNADRNVAFGSTRDLTRTGTIIFSNAPYPPLAEQSVKPEPVEIGPYCNTPYYPRSYFHISGMSYGALSPVAIKALSNGAAKAGCWLNTGEGGLSPYHLSGHCDIVFQMGTAKFGVRTKDGKLDESRLAELGRHDNVRMFEIKLSQGAKPGKGGILPGLKVNAEIAQIRGIEEGKDAISPNRHLEISNNEELLDFIARVRDVTGKPTGFKFVMGDPSWIDELTDAILNRGEQAAPDFITLDSADGGTGAAPQPLIDYVGLKLSESLPILIDKLTEAGLKDRVKVICSGKMISPADVAWAIAMGADFVVSARGFMFSLGCIQAMQCNKNTCPTGVTTDNPKLQKGLDPTDKAERVANYHKYLEYGVNIIAHSCGVTDPRQLNRRHARVIKPDGESISLADRYPLPPARRR
;
A
#
# COMPACT_ATOMS: atom_id res chain seq x y z
N MET A 1 -41.41 10.52 -63.04
CA MET A 1 -40.96 9.38 -62.22
C MET A 1 -39.50 9.12 -62.60
N THR A 2 -38.58 9.74 -61.89
CA THR A 2 -37.14 9.53 -62.06
C THR A 2 -36.77 8.27 -61.29
N GLU A 3 -36.77 7.13 -61.98
CA GLU A 3 -36.25 5.89 -61.42
C GLU A 3 -34.78 6.11 -61.03
N SER A 4 -34.51 5.96 -59.74
CA SER A 4 -33.18 6.05 -59.15
C SER A 4 -32.28 4.99 -59.77
N ALA A 5 -31.48 5.38 -60.76
CA ALA A 5 -30.49 4.56 -61.46
C ALA A 5 -29.27 4.17 -60.60
N TRP A 6 -29.46 4.00 -59.29
CA TRP A 6 -28.40 3.68 -58.33
C TRP A 6 -28.27 2.18 -58.05
N PHE A 7 -29.16 1.34 -58.57
CA PHE A 7 -29.07 -0.12 -58.43
C PHE A 7 -29.55 -0.85 -59.69
N ASN A 8 -28.79 -0.74 -60.79
CA ASN A 8 -28.95 -1.66 -61.91
C ASN A 8 -28.52 -3.07 -61.45
N SER A 9 -29.34 -4.10 -61.69
CA SER A 9 -29.11 -5.47 -61.21
C SER A 9 -27.77 -6.04 -61.67
N GLN A 10 -27.29 -5.64 -62.86
CA GLN A 10 -25.97 -6.00 -63.35
C GLN A 10 -24.82 -5.37 -62.55
N SER A 11 -24.95 -4.12 -62.10
CA SER A 11 -23.93 -3.46 -61.29
C SER A 11 -23.80 -4.11 -59.90
N LEU A 12 -24.92 -4.55 -59.33
CA LEU A 12 -24.96 -5.35 -58.10
C LEU A 12 -24.29 -6.72 -58.27
N LEU A 13 -24.52 -7.40 -59.39
CA LEU A 13 -23.90 -8.69 -59.70
C LEU A 13 -22.39 -8.57 -59.89
N ILE A 14 -21.93 -7.55 -60.62
CA ILE A 14 -20.50 -7.28 -60.81
C ILE A 14 -19.84 -6.95 -59.46
N PHE A 15 -20.48 -6.10 -58.65
CA PHE A 15 -19.98 -5.79 -57.30
C PHE A 15 -19.91 -7.04 -56.40
N GLY A 16 -20.92 -7.91 -56.45
CA GLY A 16 -20.92 -9.20 -55.75
C GLY A 16 -19.81 -10.14 -56.20
N GLN A 17 -19.50 -10.19 -57.50
CA GLN A 17 -18.39 -10.98 -58.04
C GLN A 17 -17.02 -10.46 -57.57
N TRP A 18 -16.83 -9.14 -57.53
CA TRP A 18 -15.61 -8.55 -56.98
C TRP A 18 -15.45 -8.81 -55.48
N LEU A 19 -16.53 -8.76 -54.71
CA LEU A 19 -16.51 -9.13 -53.29
C LEU A 19 -16.18 -10.61 -53.08
N ALA A 20 -16.75 -11.50 -53.90
CA ALA A 20 -16.44 -12.93 -53.86
C ALA A 20 -14.98 -13.21 -54.24
N ALA A 21 -14.47 -12.56 -55.30
CA ALA A 21 -13.08 -12.66 -55.73
C ALA A 21 -12.12 -12.13 -54.65
N ALA A 22 -12.45 -11.00 -54.01
CA ALA A 22 -11.68 -10.44 -52.89
C ALA A 22 -11.68 -11.38 -51.68
N PHE A 23 -12.80 -12.02 -51.38
CA PHE A 23 -12.90 -13.01 -50.29
C PHE A 23 -12.05 -14.26 -50.57
N VAL A 24 -12.09 -14.79 -51.79
CA VAL A 24 -11.25 -15.93 -52.20
C VAL A 24 -9.77 -15.57 -52.14
N LEU A 25 -9.40 -14.38 -52.64
CA LEU A 25 -8.02 -13.87 -52.56
C LEU A 25 -7.56 -13.76 -51.10
N LEU A 26 -8.41 -13.27 -50.20
CA LEU A 26 -8.11 -13.17 -48.77
C LEU A 26 -7.87 -14.54 -48.13
N ILE A 27 -8.64 -15.57 -48.50
CA ILE A 27 -8.42 -16.95 -48.05
C ILE A 27 -7.08 -17.47 -48.56
N ILE A 28 -6.75 -17.27 -49.84
CA ILE A 28 -5.47 -17.70 -50.41
C ILE A 28 -4.30 -17.03 -49.68
N VAL A 29 -4.37 -15.71 -49.47
CA VAL A 29 -3.35 -14.96 -48.73
C VAL A 29 -3.22 -15.46 -47.29
N ALA A 30 -4.33 -15.78 -46.61
CA ALA A 30 -4.31 -16.34 -45.27
C ALA A 30 -3.64 -17.72 -45.23
N LEU A 31 -3.98 -18.61 -46.16
CA LEU A 31 -3.38 -19.95 -46.26
C LEU A 31 -1.88 -19.90 -46.56
N VAL A 32 -1.47 -19.05 -47.50
CA VAL A 32 -0.04 -18.83 -47.81
C VAL A 32 0.69 -18.27 -46.59
N SER A 33 0.08 -17.29 -45.90
CA SER A 33 0.67 -16.70 -44.68
C SER A 33 0.84 -17.75 -43.58
N ILE A 34 -0.14 -18.63 -43.36
CA ILE A 34 -0.05 -19.75 -42.41
C ILE A 34 1.07 -20.72 -42.81
N GLY A 35 1.17 -21.07 -44.11
CA GLY A 35 2.24 -21.92 -44.63
C GLY A 35 3.63 -21.33 -44.40
N VAL A 36 3.81 -20.04 -44.71
CA VAL A 36 5.06 -19.32 -44.43
C VAL A 36 5.35 -19.30 -42.93
N MET A 37 4.36 -19.00 -42.09
CA MET A 37 4.53 -18.99 -40.63
C MET A 37 4.93 -20.37 -40.10
N TYR A 38 4.35 -21.44 -40.64
CA TYR A 38 4.66 -22.83 -40.28
C TYR A 38 6.12 -23.16 -40.58
N VAL A 39 6.60 -22.85 -41.79
CA VAL A 39 7.99 -23.09 -42.20
C VAL A 39 8.95 -22.29 -41.35
N VAL A 40 8.69 -20.99 -41.16
CA VAL A 40 9.50 -20.10 -40.29
C VAL A 40 9.56 -20.65 -38.87
N ASP A 41 8.44 -21.11 -38.31
CA ASP A 41 8.36 -21.64 -36.94
C ASP A 41 9.07 -23.00 -36.77
N LYS A 42 9.09 -23.86 -37.81
CA LYS A 42 9.83 -25.14 -37.80
C LYS A 42 11.33 -24.97 -37.93
N ILE A 43 11.78 -24.00 -38.72
CA ILE A 43 13.21 -23.77 -39.00
C ILE A 43 13.88 -22.99 -37.87
N GLN A 44 13.18 -22.05 -37.24
CA GLN A 44 13.77 -21.25 -36.16
C GLN A 44 14.16 -22.12 -34.95
N VAL A 45 15.31 -21.81 -34.35
CA VAL A 45 15.88 -22.57 -33.22
C VAL A 45 15.71 -21.89 -31.85
N ARG A 46 15.17 -20.67 -31.81
CA ARG A 46 15.13 -19.82 -30.62
C ARG A 46 13.96 -20.12 -29.66
N HIS A 47 12.82 -20.59 -30.17
CA HIS A 47 11.62 -20.82 -29.38
C HIS A 47 11.11 -22.27 -29.51
N THR A 48 11.34 -23.07 -28.47
CA THR A 48 10.98 -24.49 -28.41
C THR A 48 9.50 -24.75 -28.67
N ILE A 49 8.60 -23.93 -28.10
CA ILE A 49 7.15 -24.12 -28.25
C ILE A 49 6.68 -23.84 -29.69
N ARG A 50 7.18 -22.77 -30.33
CA ARG A 50 6.87 -22.47 -31.75
C ARG A 50 7.41 -23.55 -32.69
N ARG A 51 8.52 -24.18 -32.34
CA ARG A 51 9.10 -25.27 -33.15
C ARG A 51 8.34 -26.60 -32.99
N ASN A 52 7.92 -26.92 -31.77
CA ASN A 52 7.14 -28.13 -31.49
C ASN A 52 5.70 -28.01 -31.98
N TYR A 53 5.10 -26.81 -31.87
CA TYR A 53 3.74 -26.50 -32.30
C TYR A 53 3.73 -25.25 -33.21
N PRO A 54 4.13 -25.37 -34.49
CA PRO A 54 4.16 -24.25 -35.43
C PRO A 54 2.80 -23.61 -35.61
N VAL A 55 2.77 -22.29 -35.86
CA VAL A 55 1.54 -21.48 -35.98
C VAL A 55 0.78 -21.36 -34.65
N VAL A 56 0.39 -22.48 -34.03
CA VAL A 56 -0.37 -22.52 -32.77
C VAL A 56 0.42 -21.93 -31.60
N GLY A 57 1.71 -22.22 -31.49
CA GLY A 57 2.58 -21.70 -30.44
C GLY A 57 2.71 -20.17 -30.42
N ARG A 58 2.33 -19.47 -31.49
CA ARG A 58 2.29 -18.00 -31.54
C ARG A 58 1.13 -17.41 -30.74
N PHE A 59 0.03 -18.15 -30.61
CA PHE A 59 -1.12 -17.72 -29.82
C PHE A 59 -0.91 -17.88 -28.31
N ARG A 60 0.12 -18.62 -27.87
CA ARG A 60 0.43 -18.83 -26.45
C ARG A 60 0.44 -17.50 -25.68
N TYR A 61 1.21 -16.51 -26.14
CA TYR A 61 1.32 -15.23 -25.44
C TYR A 61 0.03 -14.41 -25.49
N ILE A 62 -0.79 -14.57 -26.54
CA ILE A 62 -2.10 -13.93 -26.63
C ILE A 62 -3.03 -14.54 -25.59
N PHE A 63 -3.10 -15.88 -25.51
CA PHE A 63 -3.92 -16.59 -24.54
C PHE A 63 -3.42 -16.48 -23.11
N GLU A 64 -2.11 -16.41 -22.87
CA GLU A 64 -1.54 -16.11 -21.55
C GLU A 64 -2.00 -14.71 -21.11
N ARG A 65 -1.83 -13.70 -21.96
CA ARG A 65 -2.25 -12.32 -21.69
C ARG A 65 -3.76 -12.21 -21.48
N MET A 66 -4.57 -12.83 -22.33
CA MET A 66 -6.03 -12.85 -22.15
C MET A 66 -6.44 -13.62 -20.90
N GLY A 67 -5.82 -14.77 -20.67
CA GLY A 67 -6.08 -15.63 -19.51
C GLY A 67 -5.77 -14.96 -18.18
N GLU A 68 -4.73 -14.12 -18.10
CA GLU A 68 -4.46 -13.27 -16.95
C GLU A 68 -5.67 -12.40 -16.57
N PHE A 69 -6.29 -11.74 -17.54
CA PHE A 69 -7.47 -10.91 -17.30
C PHE A 69 -8.72 -11.76 -17.03
N MET A 70 -8.96 -12.81 -17.82
CA MET A 70 -10.17 -13.64 -17.73
C MET A 70 -10.24 -14.43 -16.42
N ARG A 71 -9.11 -14.92 -15.89
CA ARG A 71 -9.05 -15.68 -14.62
C ARG A 71 -9.66 -14.90 -13.45
N GLN A 72 -9.41 -13.59 -13.39
CA GLN A 72 -9.94 -12.73 -12.33
C GLN A 72 -11.47 -12.61 -12.35
N TYR A 73 -12.12 -12.71 -13.52
CA TYR A 73 -13.56 -12.47 -13.68
C TYR A 73 -14.39 -13.75 -13.82
N PHE A 74 -13.84 -14.79 -14.46
CA PHE A 74 -14.61 -15.99 -14.82
C PHE A 74 -14.29 -17.22 -13.96
N PHE A 75 -13.15 -17.26 -13.27
CA PHE A 75 -12.66 -18.51 -12.67
C PHE A 75 -12.35 -18.44 -11.17
N ALA A 76 -11.96 -17.28 -10.63
CA ALA A 76 -11.66 -17.16 -9.20
C ALA A 76 -12.92 -17.00 -8.35
N MET A 77 -13.09 -17.80 -7.30
CA MET A 77 -14.12 -17.55 -6.30
C MET A 77 -13.78 -16.31 -5.43
N ASP A 78 -14.79 -15.72 -4.80
CA ASP A 78 -14.67 -14.42 -4.12
C ASP A 78 -13.61 -14.37 -2.99
N ARG A 79 -13.21 -15.52 -2.45
CA ARG A 79 -12.24 -15.67 -1.34
C ARG A 79 -10.89 -16.28 -1.75
N GLU A 80 -10.67 -16.59 -3.02
CA GLU A 80 -9.46 -17.28 -3.51
C GLU A 80 -8.41 -16.35 -4.11
N GLU A 81 -8.83 -15.18 -4.61
CA GLU A 81 -7.93 -14.26 -5.29
C GLU A 81 -6.86 -13.67 -4.36
N MET A 82 -5.62 -13.62 -4.85
CA MET A 82 -4.46 -13.06 -4.18
C MET A 82 -3.89 -11.89 -4.99
N PRO A 83 -3.19 -10.91 -4.38
CA PRO A 83 -2.86 -10.80 -2.95
C PRO A 83 -4.00 -10.30 -2.05
N PHE A 84 -5.10 -9.82 -2.62
CA PHE A 84 -6.35 -9.48 -1.93
C PHE A 84 -7.53 -10.11 -2.66
N ASN A 85 -8.45 -10.70 -1.90
CA ASN A 85 -9.60 -11.38 -2.48
C ASN A 85 -10.72 -10.41 -2.87
N ARG A 86 -11.66 -10.87 -3.68
CA ARG A 86 -12.77 -10.03 -4.18
C ARG A 86 -13.67 -9.54 -3.07
N ALA A 87 -13.93 -10.34 -2.02
CA ALA A 87 -14.71 -9.89 -0.88
C ALA A 87 -14.07 -8.69 -0.15
N GLN A 88 -12.76 -8.76 0.08
CA GLN A 88 -11.98 -7.65 0.65
C GLN A 88 -12.03 -6.40 -0.22
N ARG A 89 -11.73 -6.53 -1.52
CA ARG A 89 -11.75 -5.38 -2.46
C ARG A 89 -13.15 -4.78 -2.59
N SER A 90 -14.18 -5.64 -2.67
CA SER A 90 -15.58 -5.21 -2.80
C SER A 90 -16.04 -4.44 -1.56
N TRP A 91 -15.63 -4.85 -0.36
CA TRP A 91 -15.91 -4.09 0.86
C TRP A 91 -15.31 -2.67 0.77
N VAL A 92 -14.04 -2.55 0.39
CA VAL A 92 -13.38 -1.25 0.21
C VAL A 92 -14.08 -0.41 -0.86
N TYR A 93 -14.46 -1.01 -2.00
CA TYR A 93 -15.15 -0.28 -3.07
C TYR A 93 -16.54 0.20 -2.64
N ARG A 94 -17.30 -0.60 -1.89
CA ARG A 94 -18.62 -0.22 -1.39
C ARG A 94 -18.51 0.90 -0.35
N ALA A 95 -17.56 0.78 0.59
CA ALA A 95 -17.23 1.83 1.55
C ALA A 95 -16.87 3.13 0.83
N ALA A 96 -15.92 3.08 -0.10
CA ALA A 96 -15.46 4.26 -0.86
C ALA A 96 -16.60 4.92 -1.65
N LYS A 97 -17.47 4.15 -2.29
CA LYS A 97 -18.62 4.67 -3.07
C LYS A 97 -19.81 5.12 -2.20
N ASN A 98 -19.69 5.08 -0.88
CA ASN A 98 -20.82 5.32 0.03
C ASN A 98 -22.04 4.42 -0.28
N ALA A 99 -21.80 3.20 -0.76
CA ALA A 99 -22.85 2.23 -1.03
C ALA A 99 -23.27 1.54 0.27
N ASP A 100 -24.44 0.91 0.26
CA ASP A 100 -24.87 0.05 1.37
C ASP A 100 -23.79 -1.01 1.66
N ARG A 101 -23.56 -1.31 2.94
CA ARG A 101 -22.54 -2.26 3.41
C ARG A 101 -23.18 -3.47 4.09
N ASN A 102 -24.51 -3.49 4.23
CA ASN A 102 -25.22 -4.64 4.73
C ASN A 102 -25.17 -5.79 3.72
N VAL A 103 -24.99 -7.00 4.25
CA VAL A 103 -24.98 -8.25 3.50
C VAL A 103 -25.94 -9.23 4.15
N ALA A 104 -26.70 -9.97 3.33
CA ALA A 104 -27.65 -10.97 3.81
C ALA A 104 -27.00 -12.36 3.93
N PHE A 105 -27.76 -13.32 4.49
CA PHE A 105 -27.40 -14.74 4.67
C PHE A 105 -26.52 -15.02 5.90
N GLY A 106 -25.21 -15.11 5.74
CA GLY A 106 -24.27 -15.52 6.79
C GLY A 106 -22.82 -15.37 6.35
N SER A 107 -21.87 -15.64 7.24
CA SER A 107 -20.44 -15.49 6.93
C SER A 107 -20.00 -16.47 5.84
N THR A 108 -19.43 -15.94 4.75
CA THR A 108 -18.70 -16.73 3.74
C THR A 108 -17.21 -16.88 4.04
N ARG A 109 -16.74 -16.30 5.16
CA ARG A 109 -15.36 -16.42 5.61
C ARG A 109 -15.22 -17.75 6.37
N ASP A 110 -14.22 -18.53 5.99
CA ASP A 110 -13.81 -19.71 6.74
C ASP A 110 -13.32 -19.29 8.15
N LEU A 111 -14.00 -19.79 9.18
CA LEU A 111 -13.72 -19.51 10.59
C LEU A 111 -12.96 -20.64 11.29
N THR A 112 -12.64 -21.74 10.61
CA THR A 112 -11.92 -22.89 11.19
C THR A 112 -10.44 -22.90 10.81
N ARG A 113 -10.04 -22.09 9.83
CA ARG A 113 -8.64 -21.95 9.42
C ARG A 113 -7.77 -21.43 10.56
N THR A 114 -6.69 -22.15 10.88
CA THR A 114 -5.65 -21.72 11.82
C THR A 114 -5.17 -20.30 11.56
N GLY A 115 -5.01 -19.51 12.62
CA GLY A 115 -4.61 -18.10 12.54
C GLY A 115 -5.77 -17.13 12.27
N THR A 116 -6.99 -17.62 12.05
CA THR A 116 -8.17 -16.76 11.92
C THR A 116 -8.46 -16.02 13.21
N ILE A 117 -8.54 -14.69 13.12
CA ILE A 117 -8.94 -13.82 14.22
C ILE A 117 -10.47 -13.76 14.35
N ILE A 118 -10.94 -13.93 15.58
CA ILE A 118 -12.34 -13.78 16.00
C ILE A 118 -12.37 -12.79 17.16
N PHE A 119 -13.30 -11.83 17.14
CA PHE A 119 -13.48 -10.88 18.23
C PHE A 119 -14.45 -11.45 19.28
N SER A 120 -14.08 -11.34 20.54
CA SER A 120 -14.91 -11.76 21.68
C SER A 120 -15.99 -10.71 21.91
N ASN A 121 -17.26 -11.06 21.71
CA ASN A 121 -18.35 -10.12 21.98
C ASN A 121 -18.60 -9.99 23.49
N ALA A 122 -18.98 -8.79 23.92
CA ALA A 122 -19.53 -8.58 25.25
C ALA A 122 -21.02 -8.96 25.27
N PRO A 123 -21.53 -9.54 26.37
CA PRO A 123 -22.96 -9.79 26.53
C PRO A 123 -23.78 -8.49 26.65
N TYR A 124 -23.14 -7.39 27.09
CA TYR A 124 -23.75 -6.08 27.28
C TYR A 124 -22.89 -5.01 26.59
N PRO A 125 -22.98 -4.86 25.26
CA PRO A 125 -22.24 -3.83 24.54
C PRO A 125 -22.73 -2.42 24.94
N PRO A 126 -21.85 -1.40 24.94
CA PRO A 126 -22.27 -0.02 25.17
C PRO A 126 -23.32 0.43 24.15
N LEU A 127 -24.23 1.27 24.62
CA LEU A 127 -25.21 1.94 23.78
C LEU A 127 -24.54 3.04 22.94
N ALA A 128 -25.20 3.46 21.86
CA ALA A 128 -24.66 4.47 20.95
C ALA A 128 -24.34 5.79 21.66
N GLU A 129 -25.14 6.16 22.66
CA GLU A 129 -24.98 7.37 23.46
C GLU A 129 -23.73 7.33 24.37
N GLN A 130 -23.21 6.13 24.66
CA GLN A 130 -22.00 5.92 25.46
C GLN A 130 -20.73 5.91 24.60
N SER A 131 -20.86 5.88 23.27
CA SER A 131 -19.71 5.90 22.37
C SER A 131 -18.99 7.24 22.43
N VAL A 132 -17.65 7.19 22.52
CA VAL A 132 -16.81 8.38 22.59
C VAL A 132 -16.01 8.53 21.31
N LYS A 133 -15.70 9.77 20.94
CA LYS A 133 -14.71 10.01 19.89
C LYS A 133 -13.33 9.67 20.45
N PRO A 134 -12.46 9.03 19.65
CA PRO A 134 -11.11 8.73 20.12
C PRO A 134 -10.37 10.01 20.53
N GLU A 135 -9.65 9.96 21.65
CA GLU A 135 -8.85 11.10 22.13
C GLU A 135 -7.57 11.30 21.30
N PRO A 136 -7.05 12.53 21.15
CA PRO A 136 -5.77 12.75 20.48
C PRO A 136 -4.62 12.03 21.20
N VAL A 137 -3.72 11.41 20.44
CA VAL A 137 -2.53 10.75 20.99
C VAL A 137 -1.30 11.60 20.70
N GLU A 138 -0.54 11.96 21.74
CA GLU A 138 0.69 12.74 21.59
C GLU A 138 1.82 11.93 20.94
N ILE A 139 2.47 12.53 19.95
CA ILE A 139 3.70 12.04 19.31
C ILE A 139 4.77 13.12 19.42
N GLY A 140 5.93 12.73 19.94
CA GLY A 140 7.09 13.61 20.09
C GLY A 140 7.00 14.60 21.24
N PRO A 141 6.83 14.14 22.50
CA PRO A 141 6.75 15.02 23.69
C PRO A 141 8.02 15.87 23.90
N TYR A 142 9.16 15.44 23.33
CA TYR A 142 10.45 16.14 23.40
C TYR A 142 10.74 17.02 22.17
N CYS A 143 9.76 17.21 21.28
CA CYS A 143 9.92 18.06 20.08
C CYS A 143 9.41 19.47 20.36
N ASN A 144 9.95 20.45 19.64
CA ASN A 144 9.46 21.84 19.69
C ASN A 144 8.00 21.96 19.22
N THR A 145 7.58 21.07 18.32
CA THR A 145 6.20 21.02 17.82
C THR A 145 5.68 19.58 17.86
N PRO A 146 5.20 19.10 19.03
CA PRO A 146 4.56 17.79 19.14
C PRO A 146 3.31 17.69 18.25
N TYR A 147 2.93 16.47 17.89
CA TYR A 147 1.76 16.22 17.05
C TYR A 147 0.70 15.41 17.79
N TYR A 148 -0.58 15.78 17.64
CA TYR A 148 -1.72 15.20 18.37
C TYR A 148 -2.80 14.68 17.39
N PRO A 149 -2.51 13.65 16.59
CA PRO A 149 -3.50 13.04 15.71
C PRO A 149 -4.66 12.42 16.49
N ARG A 150 -5.89 12.73 16.07
CA ARG A 150 -7.11 12.14 16.64
C ARG A 150 -7.49 10.82 15.99
N SER A 151 -7.44 10.73 14.66
CA SER A 151 -7.67 9.49 13.92
C SER A 151 -6.64 8.43 14.33
N TYR A 152 -7.01 7.15 14.26
CA TYR A 152 -6.08 6.01 14.43
C TYR A 152 -5.80 5.30 13.10
N PHE A 153 -6.49 5.68 12.01
CA PHE A 153 -6.32 5.09 10.69
C PHE A 153 -5.88 6.11 9.64
N HIS A 154 -4.77 5.86 8.94
CA HIS A 154 -4.13 6.87 8.08
C HIS A 154 -3.57 6.32 6.76
N ILE A 155 -3.13 7.20 5.88
CA ILE A 155 -2.60 6.84 4.56
C ILE A 155 -1.09 6.56 4.65
N SER A 156 -0.69 5.33 4.31
CA SER A 156 0.72 4.90 4.34
C SER A 156 1.52 5.48 3.16
N GLY A 157 2.85 5.52 3.31
CA GLY A 157 3.77 6.15 2.38
C GLY A 157 3.73 5.54 0.97
N MET A 158 3.42 6.39 -0.01
CA MET A 158 3.33 6.02 -1.43
C MET A 158 3.90 7.14 -2.29
N SER A 159 5.04 6.89 -2.94
CA SER A 159 5.82 7.96 -3.58
C SER A 159 5.14 8.62 -4.78
N TYR A 160 5.29 9.94 -4.87
CA TYR A 160 5.08 10.64 -6.14
C TYR A 160 6.04 10.10 -7.22
N GLY A 161 5.51 9.78 -8.39
CA GLY A 161 6.18 9.03 -9.45
C GLY A 161 5.84 7.54 -9.43
N ALA A 162 5.65 6.91 -8.26
CA ALA A 162 4.97 5.61 -8.25
C ALA A 162 3.47 5.79 -8.51
N LEU A 163 2.88 6.79 -7.85
CA LEU A 163 1.50 7.25 -8.06
C LEU A 163 1.48 8.45 -9.01
N SER A 164 0.38 8.60 -9.73
CA SER A 164 0.13 9.74 -10.60
C SER A 164 -0.14 11.02 -9.80
N PRO A 165 0.08 12.21 -10.38
CA PRO A 165 -0.25 13.49 -9.72
C PRO A 165 -1.72 13.58 -9.34
N VAL A 166 -2.60 13.05 -10.19
CA VAL A 166 -4.05 13.00 -9.97
C VAL A 166 -4.41 12.14 -8.75
N ALA A 167 -3.74 10.99 -8.59
CA ALA A 167 -3.94 10.12 -7.44
C ALA A 167 -3.47 10.77 -6.14
N ILE A 168 -2.29 11.42 -6.12
CA ILE A 168 -1.79 12.13 -4.93
C ILE A 168 -2.72 13.30 -4.57
N LYS A 169 -3.18 14.08 -5.56
CA LYS A 169 -4.15 15.17 -5.33
C LYS A 169 -5.45 14.66 -4.70
N ALA A 170 -5.98 13.55 -5.21
CA ALA A 170 -7.17 12.91 -4.63
C ALA A 170 -6.95 12.43 -3.20
N LEU A 171 -5.78 11.82 -2.92
CA LEU A 171 -5.43 11.37 -1.57
C LEU A 171 -5.27 12.54 -0.61
N SER A 172 -4.60 13.61 -1.02
CA SER A 172 -4.40 14.82 -0.21
C SER A 172 -5.74 15.48 0.16
N ASN A 173 -6.60 15.71 -0.85
CA ASN A 173 -7.93 16.28 -0.63
C ASN A 173 -8.83 15.37 0.22
N GLY A 174 -8.78 14.06 0.00
CA GLY A 174 -9.56 13.09 0.78
C GLY A 174 -9.07 12.95 2.21
N ALA A 175 -7.75 13.00 2.43
CA ALA A 175 -7.11 12.98 3.75
C ALA A 175 -7.54 14.19 4.59
N ALA A 176 -7.58 15.38 3.98
CA ALA A 176 -8.04 16.60 4.64
C ALA A 176 -9.49 16.49 5.11
N LYS A 177 -10.38 15.98 4.24
CA LYS A 177 -11.79 15.71 4.58
C LYS A 177 -11.95 14.66 5.68
N ALA A 178 -11.09 13.65 5.68
CA ALA A 178 -11.10 12.57 6.65
C ALA A 178 -10.47 12.95 8.01
N GLY A 179 -9.68 14.02 8.07
CA GLY A 179 -8.90 14.35 9.27
C GLY A 179 -7.78 13.33 9.55
N CYS A 180 -7.23 12.70 8.51
CA CYS A 180 -6.12 11.76 8.63
C CYS A 180 -4.89 12.26 7.85
N TRP A 181 -3.69 11.83 8.25
CA TRP A 181 -2.47 12.23 7.55
C TRP A 181 -2.25 11.46 6.25
N LEU A 182 -1.45 12.07 5.37
CA LEU A 182 -0.89 11.47 4.16
C LEU A 182 0.63 11.38 4.25
N ASN A 183 1.18 10.18 4.13
CA ASN A 183 2.63 10.00 4.06
C ASN A 183 3.11 10.08 2.60
N THR A 184 4.15 10.89 2.34
CA THR A 184 4.66 11.19 0.99
C THR A 184 5.26 9.98 0.27
N GLY A 185 5.63 8.95 1.02
CA GLY A 185 6.55 7.93 0.54
C GLY A 185 7.94 8.52 0.24
N GLU A 186 8.81 7.68 -0.33
CA GLU A 186 10.22 8.04 -0.60
C GLU A 186 10.43 9.03 -1.76
N GLY A 187 9.37 9.58 -2.37
CA GLY A 187 9.44 10.33 -3.62
C GLY A 187 9.80 11.82 -3.48
N GLY A 188 9.92 12.32 -2.25
CA GLY A 188 9.94 13.73 -1.94
C GLY A 188 8.53 14.34 -1.80
N LEU A 189 8.46 15.57 -1.31
CA LEU A 189 7.22 16.33 -1.18
C LEU A 189 6.89 17.01 -2.51
N SER A 190 5.72 16.72 -3.07
CA SER A 190 5.24 17.35 -4.32
C SER A 190 4.11 18.35 -4.05
N PRO A 191 3.85 19.31 -4.96
CA PRO A 191 2.73 20.24 -4.82
C PRO A 191 1.37 19.54 -4.67
N TYR A 192 1.22 18.35 -5.27
CA TYR A 192 -0.01 17.56 -5.18
C TYR A 192 -0.28 17.05 -3.75
N HIS A 193 0.76 16.79 -2.95
CA HIS A 193 0.58 16.41 -1.54
C HIS A 193 0.02 17.57 -0.71
N LEU A 194 0.36 18.80 -1.06
CA LEU A 194 -0.06 20.02 -0.35
C LEU A 194 -1.44 20.53 -0.79
N SER A 195 -1.98 20.00 -1.90
CA SER A 195 -3.20 20.52 -2.53
C SER A 195 -4.46 20.49 -1.66
N GLY A 196 -4.57 19.53 -0.75
CA GLY A 196 -5.70 19.41 0.17
C GLY A 196 -5.47 20.03 1.54
N HIS A 197 -4.26 20.54 1.83
CA HIS A 197 -3.88 21.05 3.14
C HIS A 197 -4.07 20.05 4.31
N CYS A 198 -3.95 18.74 4.06
CA CYS A 198 -3.94 17.74 5.12
C CYS A 198 -2.61 17.73 5.89
N ASP A 199 -2.57 17.00 7.00
CA ASP A 199 -1.34 16.70 7.71
C ASP A 199 -0.48 15.72 6.91
N ILE A 200 0.82 15.98 6.83
CA ILE A 200 1.78 15.24 6.02
C ILE A 200 2.84 14.58 6.90
N VAL A 201 3.15 13.32 6.58
CA VAL A 201 4.34 12.64 7.07
C VAL A 201 5.35 12.60 5.93
N PHE A 202 6.47 13.30 6.09
CA PHE A 202 7.54 13.25 5.09
C PHE A 202 8.38 11.99 5.31
N GLN A 203 8.33 11.05 4.36
CA GLN A 203 9.13 9.83 4.44
C GLN A 203 10.45 9.98 3.67
N MET A 204 11.55 9.79 4.38
CA MET A 204 12.90 9.85 3.84
C MET A 204 13.41 8.44 3.52
N GLY A 205 13.49 8.11 2.23
CA GLY A 205 14.16 6.90 1.76
C GLY A 205 15.70 7.02 1.78
N THR A 206 16.39 5.92 1.49
CA THR A 206 17.86 5.84 1.53
C THR A 206 18.59 6.78 0.56
N ALA A 207 17.94 7.14 -0.54
CA ALA A 207 18.43 8.14 -1.51
C ALA A 207 18.07 9.59 -1.16
N LYS A 208 17.31 9.81 -0.07
CA LYS A 208 16.96 11.13 0.47
C LYS A 208 16.31 12.07 -0.55
N PHE A 209 15.52 11.53 -1.48
CA PHE A 209 14.84 12.34 -2.49
C PHE A 209 14.03 13.47 -1.85
N GLY A 210 14.13 14.69 -2.40
CA GLY A 210 13.55 15.91 -1.83
C GLY A 210 14.47 16.65 -0.84
N VAL A 211 15.35 15.95 -0.14
CA VAL A 211 16.27 16.51 0.89
C VAL A 211 17.71 16.02 0.70
N ARG A 212 18.13 15.85 -0.55
CA ARG A 212 19.48 15.42 -0.90
C ARG A 212 20.30 16.53 -1.53
N THR A 213 21.60 16.49 -1.28
CA THR A 213 22.60 17.19 -2.10
C THR A 213 22.79 16.47 -3.45
N LYS A 214 23.51 17.11 -4.37
CA LYS A 214 23.88 16.49 -5.66
C LYS A 214 24.61 15.15 -5.45
N ASP A 215 25.51 15.10 -4.45
CA ASP A 215 26.27 13.90 -4.10
C ASP A 215 25.46 12.85 -3.32
N GLY A 216 24.17 13.09 -3.05
CA GLY A 216 23.27 12.13 -2.39
C GLY A 216 23.34 12.10 -0.87
N LYS A 217 24.05 13.05 -0.25
CA LYS A 217 24.04 13.27 1.21
C LYS A 217 22.78 14.02 1.64
N LEU A 218 22.47 14.01 2.94
CA LEU A 218 21.39 14.84 3.49
C LEU A 218 21.68 16.33 3.28
N ASP A 219 20.72 17.05 2.73
CA ASP A 219 20.70 18.51 2.65
C ASP A 219 19.86 19.06 3.81
N GLU A 220 20.53 19.50 4.87
CA GLU A 220 19.87 20.02 6.07
C GLU A 220 19.12 21.33 5.81
N SER A 221 19.55 22.14 4.84
CA SER A 221 18.86 23.40 4.52
C SER A 221 17.47 23.12 3.97
N ARG A 222 17.37 22.17 3.03
CA ARG A 222 16.09 21.68 2.50
C ARG A 222 15.26 20.95 3.55
N LEU A 223 15.91 20.18 4.42
CA LEU A 223 15.22 19.52 5.52
C LEU A 223 14.59 20.54 6.49
N ALA A 224 15.31 21.62 6.83
CA ALA A 224 14.81 22.71 7.66
C ALA A 224 13.67 23.48 6.98
N GLU A 225 13.73 23.68 5.66
CA GLU A 225 12.62 24.25 4.87
C GLU A 225 11.35 23.41 5.00
N LEU A 226 11.46 22.08 4.87
CA LEU A 226 10.33 21.18 5.09
C LEU A 226 9.85 21.22 6.55
N GLY A 227 10.78 21.30 7.51
CA GLY A 227 10.48 21.44 8.93
C GLY A 227 9.65 22.68 9.25
N ARG A 228 9.86 23.79 8.53
CA ARG A 228 9.07 25.02 8.66
C ARG A 228 7.68 24.96 8.01
N HIS A 229 7.40 23.96 7.20
CA HIS A 229 6.11 23.86 6.51
C HIS A 229 5.01 23.37 7.47
N ASP A 230 3.92 24.12 7.62
CA ASP A 230 2.86 23.83 8.60
C ASP A 230 2.20 22.46 8.41
N ASN A 231 1.95 22.07 7.15
CA ASN A 231 1.37 20.77 6.82
C ASN A 231 2.28 19.58 7.16
N VAL A 232 3.61 19.73 7.17
CA VAL A 232 4.51 18.60 7.49
C VAL A 232 4.53 18.42 9.00
N ARG A 233 3.92 17.36 9.52
CA ARG A 233 3.77 17.11 10.96
C ARG A 233 4.80 16.15 11.54
N MET A 234 5.32 15.23 10.73
CA MET A 234 6.27 14.21 11.17
C MET A 234 7.28 13.87 10.07
N PHE A 235 8.44 13.36 10.49
CA PHE A 235 9.49 12.84 9.63
C PHE A 235 9.69 11.35 9.88
N GLU A 236 9.60 10.54 8.82
CA GLU A 236 9.77 9.08 8.90
C GLU A 236 11.01 8.64 8.13
N ILE A 237 12.03 8.16 8.86
CA ILE A 237 13.24 7.57 8.28
C ILE A 237 12.91 6.14 7.87
N LYS A 238 12.86 5.87 6.56
CA LYS A 238 12.56 4.53 6.09
C LYS A 238 13.84 3.70 6.03
N LEU A 239 13.93 2.67 6.86
CA LEU A 239 14.98 1.65 6.82
C LEU A 239 14.64 0.55 5.80
N SER A 240 13.38 0.10 5.79
CA SER A 240 12.91 -0.93 4.85
C SER A 240 11.38 -0.86 4.60
N GLN A 241 10.90 -1.63 3.63
CA GLN A 241 9.46 -1.84 3.38
C GLN A 241 9.19 -3.32 3.14
N GLY A 242 7.95 -3.75 3.40
CA GLY A 242 7.52 -5.15 3.33
C GLY A 242 7.93 -5.87 2.06
N ALA A 243 7.64 -5.27 0.91
CA ALA A 243 7.87 -5.90 -0.39
C ALA A 243 9.36 -6.06 -0.79
N LYS A 244 10.28 -5.39 -0.10
CA LYS A 244 11.72 -5.46 -0.42
C LYS A 244 12.60 -5.06 0.75
N PRO A 245 12.62 -5.84 1.85
CA PRO A 245 13.55 -5.58 2.93
C PRO A 245 14.99 -5.73 2.41
N GLY A 246 15.91 -4.90 2.91
CA GLY A 246 17.31 -4.91 2.47
C GLY A 246 17.58 -4.31 1.08
N LYS A 247 16.60 -3.67 0.44
CA LYS A 247 16.79 -2.96 -0.84
C LYS A 247 16.06 -1.61 -0.85
N GLY A 248 16.70 -0.61 -1.45
CA GLY A 248 16.13 0.72 -1.60
C GLY A 248 14.95 0.83 -2.57
N GLY A 249 14.34 2.02 -2.59
CA GLY A 249 13.35 2.42 -3.58
C GLY A 249 13.82 2.19 -5.02
N ILE A 250 12.88 1.83 -5.91
CA ILE A 250 13.12 1.65 -7.34
C ILE A 250 11.99 2.39 -8.06
N LEU A 251 12.35 3.38 -8.88
CA LEU A 251 11.46 3.98 -9.86
C LEU A 251 12.08 3.82 -11.26
N PRO A 252 11.41 3.11 -12.19
CA PRO A 252 11.89 2.98 -13.56
C PRO A 252 12.01 4.35 -14.25
N GLY A 253 13.05 4.53 -15.06
CA GLY A 253 13.40 5.76 -15.77
C GLY A 253 12.31 6.26 -16.70
N LEU A 254 11.53 5.33 -17.28
CA LEU A 254 10.35 5.65 -18.08
C LEU A 254 9.24 6.40 -17.31
N LYS A 255 9.32 6.43 -15.97
CA LYS A 255 8.44 7.20 -15.08
C LYS A 255 9.11 8.45 -14.52
N VAL A 256 10.40 8.67 -14.78
CA VAL A 256 11.12 9.85 -14.29
C VAL A 256 11.02 10.95 -15.34
N ASN A 257 9.96 11.76 -15.23
CA ASN A 257 9.79 12.98 -16.03
C ASN A 257 10.51 14.18 -15.38
N ALA A 258 10.55 15.32 -16.07
CA ALA A 258 11.18 16.56 -15.60
C ALA A 258 10.75 17.00 -14.18
N GLU A 259 9.46 16.94 -13.86
CA GLU A 259 8.94 17.34 -12.54
C GLU A 259 9.42 16.40 -11.43
N ILE A 260 9.36 15.07 -11.67
CA ILE A 260 9.85 14.06 -10.75
C ILE A 260 11.37 14.20 -10.56
N ALA A 261 12.11 14.45 -11.64
CA ALA A 261 13.55 14.68 -11.60
C ALA A 261 13.90 15.90 -10.72
N GLN A 262 13.17 17.01 -10.90
CA GLN A 262 13.34 18.22 -10.11
C GLN A 262 13.05 18.00 -8.62
N ILE A 263 11.89 17.42 -8.29
CA ILE A 263 11.49 17.14 -6.89
C ILE A 263 12.50 16.23 -6.20
N ARG A 264 12.99 15.21 -6.92
CA ARG A 264 13.90 14.21 -6.35
C ARG A 264 15.36 14.66 -6.34
N GLY A 265 15.73 15.68 -7.13
CA GLY A 265 17.12 16.07 -7.33
C GLY A 265 17.93 15.02 -8.08
N ILE A 266 17.36 14.47 -9.16
CA ILE A 266 17.99 13.47 -10.05
C ILE A 266 17.86 13.87 -11.52
N GLU A 267 18.49 13.10 -12.41
CA GLU A 267 18.38 13.29 -13.86
C GLU A 267 17.08 12.69 -14.43
N GLU A 268 16.48 13.36 -15.41
CA GLU A 268 15.30 12.89 -16.13
C GLU A 268 15.60 11.61 -16.94
N GLY A 269 14.61 10.71 -17.04
CA GLY A 269 14.68 9.49 -17.85
C GLY A 269 15.57 8.37 -17.30
N LYS A 270 16.34 8.61 -16.23
CA LYS A 270 17.21 7.60 -15.60
C LYS A 270 16.48 6.84 -14.50
N ASP A 271 16.79 5.55 -14.37
CA ASP A 271 16.30 4.73 -13.26
C ASP A 271 16.72 5.32 -11.91
N ALA A 272 15.76 5.55 -11.01
CA ALA A 272 16.05 5.98 -9.66
C ALA A 272 16.18 4.75 -8.75
N ILE A 273 17.41 4.23 -8.63
CA ILE A 273 17.75 3.11 -7.76
C ILE A 273 18.39 3.65 -6.48
N SER A 274 17.74 3.40 -5.35
CA SER A 274 18.23 3.88 -4.06
C SER A 274 19.21 2.88 -3.43
N PRO A 275 20.18 3.33 -2.61
CA PRO A 275 21.05 2.45 -1.83
C PRO A 275 20.25 1.48 -0.94
N ASN A 276 20.85 0.35 -0.55
CA ASN A 276 20.17 -0.66 0.28
C ASN A 276 19.94 -0.21 1.73
N ARG A 277 20.76 0.73 2.23
CA ARG A 277 20.63 1.36 3.56
C ARG A 277 20.95 2.86 3.47
N HIS A 278 20.57 3.63 4.49
CA HIS A 278 21.11 4.98 4.66
C HIS A 278 22.61 4.88 4.89
N LEU A 279 23.41 5.68 4.19
CA LEU A 279 24.87 5.59 4.25
C LEU A 279 25.40 5.87 5.67
N GLU A 280 24.70 6.76 6.37
CA GLU A 280 24.96 7.24 7.72
C GLU A 280 24.49 6.28 8.82
N ILE A 281 23.74 5.22 8.47
CA ILE A 281 23.13 4.30 9.46
C ILE A 281 23.61 2.88 9.18
N SER A 282 24.44 2.35 10.06
CA SER A 282 24.95 0.98 10.05
C SER A 282 24.69 0.20 11.33
N ASN A 283 24.28 0.88 12.41
CA ASN A 283 23.99 0.31 13.72
C ASN A 283 22.95 1.17 14.48
N ASN A 284 22.56 0.74 15.68
CA ASN A 284 21.53 1.40 16.49
C ASN A 284 21.96 2.78 16.99
N GLU A 285 23.22 2.95 17.38
CA GLU A 285 23.76 4.23 17.85
C GLU A 285 23.63 5.30 16.74
N GLU A 286 24.07 4.95 15.53
CA GLU A 286 23.96 5.83 14.36
C GLU A 286 22.51 6.09 13.93
N LEU A 287 21.61 5.12 14.10
CA LEU A 287 20.18 5.32 13.86
C LEU A 287 19.62 6.38 14.82
N LEU A 288 19.94 6.26 16.11
CA LEU A 288 19.49 7.20 17.14
C LEU A 288 20.10 8.59 16.91
N ASP A 289 21.38 8.69 16.52
CA ASP A 289 22.02 9.96 16.14
C ASP A 289 21.34 10.61 14.94
N PHE A 290 20.98 9.82 13.92
CA PHE A 290 20.30 10.33 12.74
C PHE A 290 18.88 10.80 13.04
N ILE A 291 18.15 10.09 13.92
CA ILE A 291 16.83 10.52 14.40
C ILE A 291 16.94 11.84 15.16
N ALA A 292 17.89 11.95 16.10
CA ALA A 292 18.13 13.18 16.86
C ALA A 292 18.45 14.34 15.91
N ARG A 293 19.35 14.15 14.95
CA ARG A 293 19.70 15.16 13.94
C ARG A 293 18.50 15.66 13.14
N VAL A 294 17.65 14.76 12.65
CA VAL A 294 16.44 15.16 11.91
C VAL A 294 15.46 15.89 12.82
N ARG A 295 15.29 15.44 14.07
CA ARG A 295 14.45 16.10 15.08
C ARG A 295 14.96 17.51 15.38
N ASP A 296 16.26 17.70 15.55
CA ASP A 296 16.88 19.00 15.87
C ASP A 296 16.72 20.00 14.72
N VAL A 297 16.97 19.56 13.49
CA VAL A 297 16.85 20.41 12.29
C VAL A 297 15.40 20.80 12.01
N THR A 298 14.44 19.90 12.26
CA THR A 298 13.03 20.10 11.89
C THR A 298 12.16 20.61 13.03
N GLY A 299 12.58 20.41 14.28
CA GLY A 299 11.79 20.65 15.49
C GLY A 299 10.57 19.73 15.66
N LYS A 300 10.44 18.67 14.85
CA LYS A 300 9.22 17.87 14.70
C LYS A 300 9.42 16.38 15.01
N PRO A 301 8.35 15.66 15.38
CA PRO A 301 8.41 14.25 15.70
C PRO A 301 9.07 13.43 14.59
N THR A 302 10.08 12.66 14.99
CA THR A 302 10.89 11.86 14.08
C THR A 302 10.90 10.41 14.54
N GLY A 303 10.56 9.53 13.62
CA GLY A 303 10.53 8.09 13.83
C GLY A 303 11.12 7.35 12.63
N PHE A 304 11.06 6.03 12.67
CA PHE A 304 11.56 5.21 11.56
C PHE A 304 10.58 4.10 11.18
N LYS A 305 10.69 3.65 9.93
CA LYS A 305 9.93 2.54 9.37
C LYS A 305 10.83 1.36 9.05
N PHE A 306 10.44 0.16 9.45
CA PHE A 306 11.18 -1.07 9.18
C PHE A 306 10.28 -2.30 9.02
N VAL A 307 10.85 -3.36 8.45
CA VAL A 307 10.32 -4.72 8.44
C VAL A 307 11.15 -5.55 9.40
N MET A 308 10.51 -6.23 10.34
CA MET A 308 11.19 -7.12 11.26
C MET A 308 11.64 -8.39 10.52
N GLY A 309 12.92 -8.74 10.68
CA GLY A 309 13.48 -10.03 10.25
C GLY A 309 13.84 -10.85 11.47
N ASP A 310 14.87 -10.42 12.19
CA ASP A 310 15.27 -10.99 13.49
C ASP A 310 14.72 -10.11 14.64
N PRO A 311 13.90 -10.66 15.54
CA PRO A 311 13.45 -9.98 16.76
C PRO A 311 14.56 -9.49 17.71
N SER A 312 15.71 -10.15 17.75
CA SER A 312 16.79 -9.86 18.71
C SER A 312 17.33 -8.42 18.57
N TRP A 313 17.34 -7.89 17.36
CA TRP A 313 17.75 -6.52 17.05
C TRP A 313 16.95 -5.45 17.82
N ILE A 314 15.69 -5.74 18.16
CA ILE A 314 14.88 -4.80 18.95
C ILE A 314 15.38 -4.71 20.39
N ASP A 315 15.89 -5.80 20.97
CA ASP A 315 16.48 -5.77 22.31
C ASP A 315 17.69 -4.84 22.32
N GLU A 316 18.59 -5.01 21.34
CA GLU A 316 19.77 -4.15 21.15
C GLU A 316 19.40 -2.68 20.97
N LEU A 317 18.31 -2.39 20.24
CA LEU A 317 17.82 -1.02 20.06
C LEU A 317 17.27 -0.45 21.36
N THR A 318 16.49 -1.22 22.11
CA THR A 318 15.94 -0.78 23.39
C THR A 318 17.04 -0.55 24.42
N ASP A 319 18.05 -1.42 24.49
CA ASP A 319 19.19 -1.26 25.40
C ASP A 319 19.98 0.01 25.05
N ALA A 320 20.23 0.28 23.76
CA ALA A 320 20.86 1.53 23.32
C ALA A 320 20.06 2.78 23.73
N ILE A 321 18.73 2.75 23.57
CA ILE A 321 17.84 3.83 24.01
C ILE A 321 17.93 4.01 25.53
N LEU A 322 17.86 2.93 26.30
CA LEU A 322 17.88 3.01 27.76
C LEU A 322 19.22 3.53 28.30
N ASN A 323 20.34 3.19 27.64
CA ASN A 323 21.67 3.69 27.97
C ASN A 323 21.82 5.19 27.69
N ARG A 324 21.25 5.68 26.58
CA ARG A 324 21.26 7.11 26.22
C ARG A 324 20.20 7.93 26.97
N GLY A 325 19.17 7.28 27.49
CA GLY A 325 18.00 7.90 28.10
C GLY A 325 16.80 7.98 27.14
N GLU A 326 15.60 8.00 27.70
CA GLU A 326 14.33 7.92 26.95
C GLU A 326 14.09 9.07 25.93
N GLN A 327 14.79 10.19 26.08
CA GLN A 327 14.74 11.30 25.11
C GLN A 327 15.36 10.92 23.76
N ALA A 328 16.37 10.04 23.77
CA ALA A 328 17.01 9.52 22.57
C ALA A 328 16.08 8.58 21.78
N ALA A 329 15.01 8.07 22.38
CA ALA A 329 14.07 7.18 21.72
C ALA A 329 13.45 7.84 20.47
N PRO A 330 13.14 7.06 19.41
CA PRO A 330 12.28 7.54 18.32
C PRO A 330 10.92 7.97 18.85
N ASP A 331 10.29 8.96 18.20
CA ASP A 331 8.94 9.38 18.60
C ASP A 331 7.88 8.38 18.18
N PHE A 332 8.16 7.65 17.09
CA PHE A 332 7.35 6.53 16.66
C PHE A 332 8.19 5.49 15.91
N ILE A 333 7.69 4.25 15.89
CA ILE A 333 8.21 3.15 15.08
C ILE A 333 7.09 2.65 14.19
N THR A 334 7.30 2.70 12.87
CA THR A 334 6.39 2.10 11.89
C THR A 334 6.85 0.68 11.55
N LEU A 335 6.12 -0.31 12.03
CA LEU A 335 6.34 -1.72 11.70
C LEU A 335 5.59 -2.08 10.43
N ASP A 336 6.31 -2.46 9.37
CA ASP A 336 5.75 -2.87 8.10
C ASP A 336 5.73 -4.40 7.97
N SER A 337 4.59 -4.97 7.56
CA SER A 337 4.45 -6.39 7.28
C SER A 337 5.28 -6.80 6.07
N ALA A 338 5.93 -7.97 6.11
CA ALA A 338 6.63 -8.54 4.95
C ALA A 338 5.75 -8.70 3.70
N ASP A 339 4.44 -8.87 3.86
CA ASP A 339 3.50 -8.96 2.73
C ASP A 339 2.97 -7.60 2.24
N GLY A 340 3.66 -6.51 2.59
CA GLY A 340 3.39 -5.15 2.14
C GLY A 340 3.46 -4.98 0.61
N GLY A 341 2.81 -3.93 0.11
CA GLY A 341 2.77 -3.65 -1.33
C GLY A 341 4.00 -2.91 -1.86
N THR A 342 4.16 -2.89 -3.19
CA THR A 342 5.15 -2.05 -3.88
C THR A 342 4.67 -1.68 -5.28
N GLY A 343 5.24 -0.61 -5.84
CA GLY A 343 5.17 -0.32 -7.27
C GLY A 343 6.15 -1.18 -8.09
N ALA A 344 7.32 -1.48 -7.53
CA ALA A 344 8.38 -2.30 -8.14
C ALA A 344 9.32 -2.90 -7.08
N ALA A 345 9.53 -4.21 -7.12
CA ALA A 345 10.54 -4.92 -6.32
C ALA A 345 10.95 -6.23 -7.00
N PRO A 346 12.13 -6.78 -6.67
CA PRO A 346 12.51 -8.14 -7.02
C PRO A 346 11.62 -9.16 -6.31
N GLN A 347 11.13 -10.17 -7.04
CA GLN A 347 10.28 -11.23 -6.49
C GLN A 347 10.91 -11.98 -5.29
N PRO A 348 12.22 -12.32 -5.28
CA PRO A 348 12.79 -13.03 -4.14
C PRO A 348 12.64 -12.28 -2.80
N LEU A 349 12.62 -10.95 -2.83
CA LEU A 349 12.42 -10.17 -1.60
C LEU A 349 10.95 -10.07 -1.21
N ILE A 350 10.03 -10.06 -2.19
CA ILE A 350 8.58 -10.04 -1.94
C ILE A 350 8.13 -11.33 -1.25
N ASP A 351 8.68 -12.47 -1.68
CA ASP A 351 8.17 -13.78 -1.29
C ASP A 351 8.87 -14.36 -0.05
N TYR A 352 10.12 -13.98 0.24
CA TYR A 352 10.97 -14.74 1.18
C TYR A 352 11.64 -13.94 2.31
N VAL A 353 11.45 -12.61 2.40
CA VAL A 353 12.20 -11.79 3.37
C VAL A 353 11.26 -11.02 4.31
N GLY A 354 11.50 -11.17 5.61
CA GLY A 354 10.78 -10.46 6.68
C GLY A 354 9.61 -11.25 7.28
N LEU A 355 9.17 -10.81 8.46
CA LEU A 355 8.05 -11.38 9.20
C LEU A 355 6.74 -10.67 8.88
N LYS A 356 5.63 -11.41 8.91
CA LYS A 356 4.28 -10.85 8.82
C LYS A 356 3.89 -10.21 10.15
N LEU A 357 3.01 -9.21 10.09
CA LEU A 357 2.50 -8.54 11.30
C LEU A 357 1.89 -9.48 12.34
N SER A 358 1.26 -10.58 11.90
CA SER A 358 0.70 -11.60 12.80
C SER A 358 1.72 -12.18 13.79
N GLU A 359 3.00 -12.07 13.46
CA GLU A 359 4.13 -12.47 14.29
C GLU A 359 4.89 -11.26 14.83
N SER A 360 5.24 -10.30 13.97
CA SER A 360 6.15 -9.21 14.36
C SER A 360 5.52 -8.13 15.24
N LEU A 361 4.20 -7.87 15.13
CA LEU A 361 3.54 -6.85 15.95
C LEU A 361 3.50 -7.22 17.43
N PRO A 362 3.02 -8.40 17.85
CA PRO A 362 3.11 -8.82 19.26
C PRO A 362 4.53 -8.71 19.81
N ILE A 363 5.53 -9.17 19.05
CA ILE A 363 6.94 -9.13 19.45
C ILE A 363 7.42 -7.69 19.71
N LEU A 364 7.15 -6.75 18.80
CA LEU A 364 7.56 -5.36 18.99
C LEU A 364 6.89 -4.73 20.22
N ILE A 365 5.59 -4.97 20.39
CA ILE A 365 4.85 -4.45 21.54
C ILE A 365 5.38 -5.03 22.85
N ASP A 366 5.65 -6.33 22.89
CA ASP A 366 6.18 -6.99 24.09
C ASP A 366 7.56 -6.45 24.46
N LYS A 367 8.48 -6.32 23.49
CA LYS A 367 9.83 -5.79 23.75
C LYS A 367 9.82 -4.33 24.20
N LEU A 368 8.99 -3.48 23.59
CA LEU A 368 8.83 -2.09 24.04
C LEU A 368 8.19 -2.02 25.43
N THR A 369 7.27 -2.92 25.76
CA THR A 369 6.62 -2.99 27.08
C THR A 369 7.61 -3.45 28.14
N GLU A 370 8.37 -4.52 27.86
CA GLU A 370 9.43 -5.04 28.73
C GLU A 370 10.48 -3.95 29.02
N ALA A 371 10.87 -3.17 28.02
CA ALA A 371 11.81 -2.07 28.16
C ALA A 371 11.23 -0.81 28.85
N GLY A 372 9.93 -0.76 29.13
CA GLY A 372 9.25 0.43 29.66
C GLY A 372 9.14 1.59 28.67
N LEU A 373 9.27 1.32 27.37
CA LEU A 373 9.30 2.32 26.29
C LEU A 373 7.98 2.42 25.50
N LYS A 374 7.01 1.53 25.71
CA LYS A 374 5.76 1.50 24.92
C LYS A 374 4.92 2.78 25.06
N ASP A 375 4.96 3.45 26.19
CA ASP A 375 4.27 4.73 26.39
C ASP A 375 5.01 5.89 25.71
N ARG A 376 6.35 5.82 25.67
CA ARG A 376 7.24 6.81 25.04
C ARG A 376 7.25 6.72 23.52
N VAL A 377 7.27 5.52 22.96
CA VAL A 377 7.42 5.26 21.51
C VAL A 377 6.08 4.81 20.94
N LYS A 378 5.48 5.62 20.06
CA LYS A 378 4.23 5.23 19.41
C LYS A 378 4.48 4.21 18.31
N VAL A 379 3.65 3.18 18.24
CA VAL A 379 3.76 2.10 17.24
C VAL A 379 2.74 2.31 16.16
N ILE A 380 3.22 2.45 14.92
CA ILE A 380 2.41 2.56 13.72
C ILE A 380 2.47 1.22 12.97
N CYS A 381 1.33 0.58 12.79
CA CYS A 381 1.23 -0.70 12.07
C CYS A 381 0.97 -0.45 10.58
N SER A 382 1.82 -0.98 9.69
CA SER A 382 1.72 -0.85 8.23
C SER A 382 1.66 -2.23 7.57
N GLY A 383 0.70 -2.46 6.68
CA GLY A 383 0.58 -3.74 5.99
C GLY A 383 -0.72 -3.86 5.22
N LYS A 384 -1.23 -5.09 5.07
CA LYS A 384 -2.53 -5.37 4.41
C LYS A 384 -3.75 -5.01 5.27
N MET A 385 -3.64 -3.96 6.09
CA MET A 385 -4.70 -3.45 6.96
C MET A 385 -5.72 -2.67 6.12
N ILE A 386 -6.71 -3.38 5.54
CA ILE A 386 -7.67 -2.78 4.60
C ILE A 386 -9.12 -2.93 5.03
N SER A 387 -9.40 -3.72 6.07
CA SER A 387 -10.74 -3.93 6.61
C SER A 387 -10.80 -3.55 8.10
N PRO A 388 -12.00 -3.35 8.66
CA PRO A 388 -12.15 -2.98 10.05
C PRO A 388 -11.59 -4.03 11.01
N ALA A 389 -11.75 -5.32 10.68
CA ALA A 389 -11.22 -6.41 11.49
C ALA A 389 -9.69 -6.39 11.54
N ASP A 390 -9.02 -6.05 10.45
CA ASP A 390 -7.56 -5.96 10.40
C ASP A 390 -7.06 -4.83 11.31
N VAL A 391 -7.70 -3.65 11.22
CA VAL A 391 -7.35 -2.47 12.03
C VAL A 391 -7.66 -2.68 13.51
N ALA A 392 -8.84 -3.22 13.84
CA ALA A 392 -9.23 -3.54 15.22
C ALA A 392 -8.27 -4.57 15.85
N TRP A 393 -7.80 -5.55 15.08
CA TRP A 393 -6.83 -6.53 15.55
C TRP A 393 -5.48 -5.86 15.86
N ALA A 394 -5.00 -4.97 14.99
CA ALA A 394 -3.73 -4.27 15.21
C ALA A 394 -3.78 -3.39 16.48
N ILE A 395 -4.88 -2.68 16.71
CA ILE A 395 -5.10 -1.90 17.93
C ILE A 395 -5.15 -2.84 19.15
N ALA A 396 -5.92 -3.93 19.09
CA ALA A 396 -5.99 -4.92 20.16
C ALA A 396 -4.63 -5.55 20.52
N MET A 397 -3.71 -5.64 19.54
CA MET A 397 -2.35 -6.13 19.76
C MET A 397 -1.41 -5.08 20.37
N GLY A 398 -1.78 -3.80 20.35
CA GLY A 398 -1.05 -2.69 20.99
C GLY A 398 -0.57 -1.58 20.04
N ALA A 399 -0.96 -1.60 18.76
CA ALA A 399 -0.62 -0.50 17.84
C ALA A 399 -1.38 0.79 18.23
N ASP A 400 -0.67 1.92 18.27
CA ASP A 400 -1.27 3.23 18.54
C ASP A 400 -1.96 3.79 17.28
N PHE A 401 -1.39 3.48 16.11
CA PHE A 401 -1.91 3.89 14.81
C PHE A 401 -1.80 2.77 13.78
N VAL A 402 -2.66 2.81 12.78
CA VAL A 402 -2.64 1.88 11.65
C VAL A 402 -2.62 2.68 10.34
N VAL A 403 -1.72 2.33 9.43
CA VAL A 403 -1.63 2.95 8.11
C VAL A 403 -1.90 1.93 7.01
N SER A 404 -2.61 2.37 5.98
CA SER A 404 -2.90 1.54 4.80
C SER A 404 -2.45 2.25 3.54
N ALA A 405 -1.72 1.55 2.66
CA ALA A 405 -1.49 2.02 1.30
C ALA A 405 -2.58 1.47 0.38
N ARG A 406 -2.73 0.14 0.36
CA ARG A 406 -3.56 -0.54 -0.65
C ARG A 406 -5.05 -0.27 -0.48
N GLY A 407 -5.55 -0.14 0.75
CA GLY A 407 -6.95 0.22 1.00
C GLY A 407 -7.31 1.54 0.34
N PHE A 408 -6.47 2.57 0.53
CA PHE A 408 -6.64 3.86 -0.14
C PHE A 408 -6.46 3.79 -1.66
N MET A 409 -5.54 2.97 -2.17
CA MET A 409 -5.46 2.73 -3.63
C MET A 409 -6.74 2.11 -4.20
N PHE A 410 -7.36 1.16 -3.49
CA PHE A 410 -8.66 0.60 -3.88
C PHE A 410 -9.77 1.65 -3.79
N SER A 411 -9.74 2.53 -2.78
CA SER A 411 -10.68 3.65 -2.68
C SER A 411 -10.60 4.58 -3.89
N LEU A 412 -9.40 4.86 -4.43
CA LEU A 412 -9.19 5.61 -5.68
C LEU A 412 -9.71 4.87 -6.93
N GLY A 413 -9.83 3.53 -6.87
CA GLY A 413 -10.29 2.70 -7.98
C GLY A 413 -9.23 1.76 -8.55
N CYS A 414 -8.13 1.47 -7.84
CA CYS A 414 -7.24 0.39 -8.22
C CYS A 414 -8.00 -0.94 -8.34
N ILE A 415 -7.74 -1.69 -9.41
CA ILE A 415 -8.39 -2.99 -9.70
C ILE A 415 -7.43 -4.18 -9.50
N GLN A 416 -6.30 -3.98 -8.82
CA GLN A 416 -5.24 -4.99 -8.66
C GLN A 416 -4.70 -5.52 -10.00
N ALA A 417 -4.51 -4.64 -10.99
CA ALA A 417 -4.01 -5.05 -12.31
C ALA A 417 -2.55 -5.58 -12.31
N MET A 418 -1.80 -5.41 -11.20
CA MET A 418 -0.40 -5.86 -11.06
C MET A 418 0.57 -5.33 -12.14
N GLN A 419 0.31 -4.14 -12.68
CA GLN A 419 1.13 -3.49 -13.73
C GLN A 419 1.73 -2.14 -13.30
N CYS A 420 1.86 -1.91 -11.99
CA CYS A 420 2.25 -0.61 -11.44
C CYS A 420 3.62 -0.11 -11.95
N ASN A 421 4.56 -1.03 -12.19
CA ASN A 421 5.89 -0.74 -12.71
C ASN A 421 5.93 -0.45 -14.21
N LYS A 422 4.92 -0.88 -14.98
CA LYS A 422 4.91 -0.82 -16.45
C LYS A 422 4.44 0.52 -17.01
N ASN A 423 3.97 1.43 -16.17
CA ASN A 423 3.36 2.71 -16.57
C ASN A 423 2.11 2.55 -17.46
N THR A 424 1.42 1.41 -17.35
CA THR A 424 0.19 1.08 -18.11
C THR A 424 -1.01 0.88 -17.19
N CYS A 425 -1.03 1.55 -16.03
CA CYS A 425 -2.13 1.42 -15.07
C CYS A 425 -3.47 1.82 -15.73
N PRO A 426 -4.42 0.88 -15.89
CA PRO A 426 -5.64 1.16 -16.65
C PRO A 426 -6.58 2.15 -15.96
N THR A 427 -6.38 2.39 -14.65
CA THR A 427 -7.23 3.26 -13.83
C THR A 427 -6.56 4.61 -13.52
N GLY A 428 -5.41 4.91 -14.13
CA GLY A 428 -4.73 6.19 -13.94
C GLY A 428 -4.03 6.38 -12.58
N VAL A 429 -4.03 5.37 -11.69
CA VAL A 429 -3.49 5.49 -10.32
C VAL A 429 -1.96 5.46 -10.29
N THR A 430 -1.33 4.54 -11.03
CA THR A 430 0.13 4.32 -10.98
C THR A 430 0.82 4.52 -12.34
N THR A 431 0.44 5.59 -13.05
CA THR A 431 0.95 5.91 -14.38
C THR A 431 1.16 7.41 -14.57
N ASP A 432 2.19 7.75 -15.34
CA ASP A 432 2.51 9.10 -15.81
C ASP A 432 1.91 9.38 -17.20
N ASN A 433 1.19 8.42 -17.80
CA ASN A 433 0.54 8.58 -19.10
C ASN A 433 -0.73 9.44 -18.98
N PRO A 434 -0.77 10.65 -19.57
CA PRO A 434 -1.92 11.54 -19.44
C PRO A 434 -3.22 10.94 -19.96
N LYS A 435 -3.17 10.08 -20.99
CA LYS A 435 -4.37 9.42 -21.55
C LYS A 435 -5.02 8.48 -20.53
N LEU A 436 -4.22 7.77 -19.74
CA LEU A 436 -4.72 6.86 -18.72
C LEU A 436 -5.15 7.62 -17.45
N GLN A 437 -4.48 8.73 -17.14
CA GLN A 437 -4.85 9.59 -16.01
C GLN A 437 -6.22 10.26 -16.18
N LYS A 438 -6.65 10.54 -17.42
CA LYS A 438 -7.99 11.10 -17.71
C LYS A 438 -9.15 10.29 -17.13
N GLY A 439 -8.96 8.98 -16.90
CA GLY A 439 -9.98 8.13 -16.29
C GLY A 439 -10.15 8.32 -14.77
N LEU A 440 -9.25 9.08 -14.13
CA LEU A 440 -9.25 9.33 -12.70
C LEU A 440 -9.68 10.78 -12.43
N ASP A 441 -10.88 11.00 -11.89
CA ASP A 441 -11.33 12.33 -11.45
C ASP A 441 -10.89 12.57 -9.99
N PRO A 442 -10.00 13.54 -9.72
CA PRO A 442 -9.48 13.78 -8.37
C PRO A 442 -10.54 14.29 -7.38
N THR A 443 -11.61 14.94 -7.85
CA THR A 443 -12.69 15.45 -7.00
C THR A 443 -13.57 14.30 -6.52
N ASP A 444 -14.03 13.44 -7.44
CA ASP A 444 -14.76 12.20 -7.11
C ASP A 444 -13.90 11.28 -6.23
N LYS A 445 -12.62 11.12 -6.58
CA LYS A 445 -11.72 10.23 -5.83
C LYS A 445 -11.42 10.74 -4.42
N ALA A 446 -11.39 12.05 -4.20
CA ALA A 446 -11.24 12.61 -2.86
C ALA A 446 -12.43 12.24 -1.96
N GLU A 447 -13.67 12.32 -2.45
CA GLU A 447 -14.86 11.84 -1.72
C GLU A 447 -14.75 10.36 -1.39
N ARG A 448 -14.28 9.55 -2.36
CA ARG A 448 -14.11 8.11 -2.17
C ARG A 448 -13.06 7.76 -1.12
N VAL A 449 -11.97 8.50 -1.08
CA VAL A 449 -10.92 8.39 -0.04
C VAL A 449 -11.51 8.71 1.34
N ALA A 450 -12.23 9.82 1.46
CA ALA A 450 -12.84 10.24 2.72
C ALA A 450 -13.91 9.24 3.20
N ASN A 451 -14.77 8.76 2.31
CA ASN A 451 -15.78 7.75 2.61
C ASN A 451 -15.16 6.42 3.04
N TYR A 452 -14.10 5.96 2.37
CA TYR A 452 -13.40 4.75 2.77
C TYR A 452 -12.85 4.85 4.19
N HIS A 453 -12.17 5.96 4.52
CA HIS A 453 -11.67 6.21 5.87
C HIS A 453 -12.81 6.23 6.89
N LYS A 454 -13.84 7.05 6.67
CA LYS A 454 -15.03 7.16 7.52
C LYS A 454 -15.66 5.79 7.83
N TYR A 455 -15.89 4.97 6.80
CA TYR A 455 -16.55 3.69 6.98
C TYR A 455 -15.64 2.60 7.53
N LEU A 456 -14.33 2.74 7.36
CA LEU A 456 -13.38 1.88 8.06
C LEU A 456 -13.36 2.18 9.55
N GLU A 457 -13.26 3.45 9.96
CA GLU A 457 -13.31 3.80 11.38
C GLU A 457 -14.67 3.44 11.98
N TYR A 458 -15.78 3.71 11.28
CA TYR A 458 -17.11 3.27 11.71
C TYR A 458 -17.16 1.75 11.92
N GLY A 459 -16.62 0.95 11.00
CA GLY A 459 -16.58 -0.50 11.16
C GLY A 459 -15.71 -0.96 12.33
N VAL A 460 -14.62 -0.26 12.63
CA VAL A 460 -13.76 -0.55 13.79
C VAL A 460 -14.53 -0.23 15.07
N ASN A 461 -15.28 0.88 15.10
CA ASN A 461 -16.17 1.22 16.21
C ASN A 461 -17.25 0.15 16.44
N ILE A 462 -17.88 -0.38 15.38
CA ILE A 462 -18.83 -1.50 15.52
C ILE A 462 -18.17 -2.68 16.25
N ILE A 463 -16.96 -3.07 15.85
CA ILE A 463 -16.24 -4.18 16.47
C ILE A 463 -15.91 -3.85 17.92
N ALA A 464 -15.39 -2.66 18.19
CA ALA A 464 -15.03 -2.20 19.53
C ALA A 464 -16.23 -2.21 20.49
N HIS A 465 -17.36 -1.63 20.07
CA HIS A 465 -18.61 -1.63 20.83
C HIS A 465 -19.14 -3.06 21.01
N SER A 466 -19.08 -3.90 19.98
CA SER A 466 -19.46 -5.32 20.10
C SER A 466 -18.59 -6.06 21.12
N CYS A 467 -17.33 -5.67 21.29
CA CYS A 467 -16.41 -6.18 22.30
C CYS A 467 -16.59 -5.57 23.71
N GLY A 468 -17.48 -4.58 23.87
CA GLY A 468 -17.81 -3.98 25.17
C GLY A 468 -17.02 -2.73 25.54
N VAL A 469 -16.21 -2.17 24.64
CA VAL A 469 -15.44 -0.93 24.90
C VAL A 469 -16.03 0.26 24.16
N THR A 470 -15.98 1.47 24.73
CA THR A 470 -16.60 2.68 24.14
C THR A 470 -15.69 3.41 23.17
N ASP A 471 -14.38 3.28 23.33
CA ASP A 471 -13.34 3.79 22.43
C ASP A 471 -12.59 2.60 21.80
N PRO A 472 -12.44 2.54 20.45
CA PRO A 472 -11.59 1.56 19.79
C PRO A 472 -10.19 1.38 20.38
N ARG A 473 -9.57 2.45 20.93
CA ARG A 473 -8.23 2.37 21.54
C ARG A 473 -8.17 1.59 22.85
N GLN A 474 -9.32 1.27 23.45
CA GLN A 474 -9.42 0.40 24.62
C GLN A 474 -9.41 -1.09 24.24
N LEU A 475 -9.50 -1.42 22.94
CA LEU A 475 -9.28 -2.77 22.47
C LEU A 475 -7.90 -3.25 22.94
N ASN A 476 -7.85 -4.50 23.36
CA ASN A 476 -6.66 -5.13 23.91
C ASN A 476 -6.74 -6.64 23.64
N ARG A 477 -5.68 -7.38 23.97
CA ARG A 477 -5.53 -8.80 23.64
C ARG A 477 -6.64 -9.71 24.19
N ARG A 478 -7.45 -9.28 25.17
CA ARG A 478 -8.61 -10.06 25.67
C ARG A 478 -9.82 -10.00 24.73
N HIS A 479 -9.94 -8.94 23.94
CA HIS A 479 -11.08 -8.71 23.05
C HIS A 479 -11.01 -9.52 21.75
N ALA A 480 -9.92 -10.26 21.51
CA ALA A 480 -9.75 -11.07 20.32
C ALA A 480 -9.15 -12.44 20.64
N ARG A 481 -9.48 -13.41 19.80
CA ARG A 481 -9.06 -14.80 19.86
C ARG A 481 -8.49 -15.22 18.51
N VAL A 482 -7.66 -16.25 18.52
CA VAL A 482 -7.10 -16.84 17.31
C VAL A 482 -7.35 -18.35 17.27
N ILE A 483 -7.72 -18.84 16.09
CA ILE A 483 -7.94 -20.27 15.86
C ILE A 483 -6.62 -21.03 15.88
N LYS A 484 -6.58 -22.09 16.69
CA LYS A 484 -5.49 -23.07 16.83
C LYS A 484 -5.59 -24.16 15.74
N PRO A 485 -4.54 -24.96 15.54
CA PRO A 485 -4.56 -26.10 14.61
C PRO A 485 -5.63 -27.16 14.91
N ASP A 486 -6.10 -27.27 16.16
CA ASP A 486 -7.13 -28.21 16.59
C ASP A 486 -8.57 -27.72 16.32
N GLY A 487 -8.73 -26.53 15.74
CA GLY A 487 -10.02 -25.92 15.41
C GLY A 487 -10.66 -25.11 16.54
N GLU A 488 -10.16 -25.22 17.78
CA GLU A 488 -10.56 -24.34 18.87
C GLU A 488 -9.88 -22.97 18.76
N SER A 489 -10.33 -22.00 19.57
CA SER A 489 -9.67 -20.69 19.66
C SER A 489 -9.02 -20.46 21.02
N ILE A 490 -7.89 -19.74 21.04
CA ILE A 490 -7.24 -19.24 22.25
C ILE A 490 -7.33 -17.70 22.30
N SER A 491 -7.44 -17.12 23.50
CA SER A 491 -7.38 -15.67 23.68
C SER A 491 -6.02 -15.14 23.21
N LEU A 492 -5.97 -13.96 22.58
CA LEU A 492 -4.69 -13.33 22.27
C LEU A 492 -3.93 -12.94 23.54
N ALA A 493 -4.63 -12.69 24.66
CA ALA A 493 -4.00 -12.40 25.94
C ALA A 493 -3.27 -13.62 26.54
N ASP A 494 -3.77 -14.83 26.26
CA ASP A 494 -3.13 -16.07 26.73
C ASP A 494 -2.01 -16.50 25.77
N ARG A 495 -2.21 -16.29 24.46
CA ARG A 495 -1.19 -16.59 23.44
C ARG A 495 0.00 -15.63 23.49
N TYR A 496 -0.28 -14.36 23.75
CA TYR A 496 0.70 -13.28 23.85
C TYR A 496 0.46 -12.54 25.18
N PRO A 497 0.85 -13.11 26.33
CA PRO A 497 0.76 -12.40 27.60
C PRO A 497 1.69 -11.19 27.58
N LEU A 498 1.23 -10.04 28.07
CA LEU A 498 2.09 -8.87 28.20
C LEU A 498 3.22 -9.19 29.19
N PRO A 499 4.49 -8.96 28.83
CA PRO A 499 5.60 -9.24 29.72
C PRO A 499 5.61 -8.26 30.90
N PRO A 500 6.13 -8.66 32.07
CA PRO A 500 6.45 -7.71 33.12
C PRO A 500 7.55 -6.76 32.63
N ALA A 501 7.60 -5.54 33.16
CA ALA A 501 8.74 -4.65 32.94
C ALA A 501 10.04 -5.35 33.39
N ARG A 502 11.10 -5.27 32.57
CA ARG A 502 12.42 -5.83 32.89
C ARG A 502 12.90 -5.21 34.21
N ARG A 503 13.07 -6.05 35.24
CA ARG A 503 13.72 -5.61 36.49
C ARG A 503 15.18 -5.30 36.16
N ARG A 504 15.60 -4.07 36.46
CA ARG A 504 16.99 -3.64 36.32
C ARG A 504 17.83 -4.14 37.47
#